data_AF-A0A850I6M0-F1
#
_entry.id   AF-A0A850I6M0-F1
#
_cell.length_a   1.000
_cell.length_b   1.000
_cell.length_c   1.000
_cell.angle_alpha   90.00
_cell.angle_beta   90.00
_cell.angle_gamma   90.00
#
_symmetry.space_group_name_H-M   'P 1'
#
loop_
_entity.id
_entity.type
_entity.pdbx_description
1 polymer ?
#
loop_
_entity_poly.entity_id
_entity_poly.type
_entity_poly.pdbx_seq_one_letter_code
_entity_poly.pdbx_strand_id
1 'polypeptide(L)'
;MAEESDWPLVRRRLTGLYGEKAIFEQSSGLGARTGNGNFVVMSKVAVEASYAALPEALAKERRPACVAIHVSVSELEPVRRFVDAAGAPHQSDDAQIGISDAASYGNVFLTFARDPRL
;
A
#
# COMPACT_ATOMS: atom_id res chain seq x y z
N MET A 1 1.73 7.83 6.04
CA MET A 1 0.60 8.75 5.78
C MET A 1 1.06 10.17 6.07
N ALA A 2 0.42 11.17 5.48
CA ALA A 2 0.64 12.58 5.79
C ALA A 2 -0.63 13.39 5.49
N GLU A 3 -0.88 14.44 6.27
CA GLU A 3 -1.99 15.36 5.99
C GLU A 3 -1.73 16.16 4.73
N GLU A 4 -2.78 16.68 4.09
CA GLU A 4 -2.65 17.43 2.83
C GLU A 4 -1.78 18.68 2.97
N SER A 5 -1.81 19.33 4.13
CA SER A 5 -0.95 20.46 4.45
C SER A 5 0.55 20.12 4.44
N ASP A 6 0.90 18.85 4.62
CA ASP A 6 2.29 18.38 4.63
C ASP A 6 2.78 17.98 3.23
N TRP A 7 1.90 17.88 2.23
CA TRP A 7 2.26 17.38 0.90
C TRP A 7 3.38 18.17 0.21
N PRO A 8 3.48 19.51 0.31
CA PRO A 8 4.62 20.24 -0.23
C PRO A 8 5.96 19.80 0.39
N LEU A 9 5.97 19.52 1.69
CA LEU A 9 7.16 19.04 2.39
C LEU A 9 7.50 17.60 2.00
N VAL A 10 6.49 16.73 1.91
CA VAL A 10 6.64 15.34 1.45
C VAL A 10 7.21 15.34 0.04
N ARG A 11 6.67 16.14 -0.88
CA ARG A 11 7.16 16.29 -2.25
C ARG A 11 8.61 16.69 -2.28
N ARG A 12 8.98 17.76 -1.59
CA ARG A 12 10.38 18.21 -1.51
C ARG A 12 11.30 17.09 -1.05
N ARG A 13 10.87 16.30 -0.06
CA ARG A 13 11.66 15.18 0.46
C ARG A 13 11.78 14.03 -0.52
N LEU A 14 10.69 13.63 -1.17
CA LEU A 14 10.72 12.56 -2.19
C LEU A 14 11.53 13.00 -3.41
N THR A 15 11.39 14.23 -3.89
CA THR A 15 12.21 14.79 -4.98
C THR A 15 13.70 14.72 -4.64
N GLY A 16 14.08 15.04 -3.39
CA GLY A 16 15.47 14.96 -2.95
C GLY A 16 16.04 13.53 -2.93
N LEU A 17 15.19 12.52 -2.74
CA LEU A 17 15.60 11.10 -2.66
C LEU A 17 15.60 10.40 -4.02
N TYR A 18 14.57 10.67 -4.84
CA TYR A 18 14.30 9.93 -6.07
C TYR A 18 14.46 10.77 -7.34
N GLY A 19 14.59 12.09 -7.22
CA GLY A 19 14.65 13.04 -8.33
C GLY A 19 13.26 13.46 -8.83
N GLU A 20 13.17 14.67 -9.40
CA GLU A 20 11.88 15.27 -9.80
C GLU A 20 11.11 14.41 -10.82
N LYS A 21 11.82 13.78 -11.76
CA LYS A 21 11.20 12.92 -12.80
C LYS A 21 10.55 11.65 -12.24
N ALA A 22 10.92 11.25 -11.02
CA ALA A 22 10.34 10.08 -10.37
C ALA A 22 9.02 10.40 -9.67
N ILE A 23 8.72 11.67 -9.40
CA ILE A 23 7.57 12.09 -8.62
C ILE A 23 6.30 12.08 -9.47
N PHE A 24 5.21 11.62 -8.88
CA PHE A 24 3.88 11.68 -9.48
C PHE A 24 2.82 12.00 -8.42
N GLU A 25 1.76 12.64 -8.85
CA GLU A 25 0.58 12.93 -8.04
C GLU A 25 -0.53 11.93 -8.39
N GLN A 26 -1.36 11.65 -7.40
CA GLN A 26 -2.64 10.96 -7.58
C GLN A 26 -3.70 11.70 -6.77
N SER A 27 -4.97 11.46 -7.07
CA SER A 27 -6.10 12.17 -6.45
C SER A 27 -6.09 12.14 -4.92
N SER A 28 -5.46 11.14 -4.32
CA SER A 28 -5.47 10.86 -2.89
C SER A 28 -4.08 10.84 -2.24
N GLY A 29 -3.06 11.36 -2.93
CA GLY A 29 -1.70 11.42 -2.38
C GLY A 29 -0.60 11.72 -3.38
N LEU A 30 0.64 11.53 -2.92
CA LEU A 30 1.86 11.76 -3.68
C LEU A 30 2.72 10.51 -3.69
N GLY A 31 3.30 10.17 -4.83
CA GLY A 31 4.20 9.03 -4.95
C GLY A 31 5.51 9.34 -5.64
N ALA A 32 6.43 8.38 -5.53
CA ALA A 32 7.68 8.34 -6.27
C ALA A 32 7.85 6.96 -6.90
N ARG A 33 8.25 6.94 -8.18
CA ARG A 33 8.69 5.73 -8.87
C ARG A 33 10.08 5.37 -8.38
N THR A 34 10.24 4.14 -7.92
CA THR A 34 11.52 3.58 -7.46
C THR A 34 11.97 2.48 -8.43
N GLY A 35 13.18 1.95 -8.24
CA GLY A 35 13.67 0.82 -9.04
C GLY A 35 12.83 -0.46 -8.87
N ASN A 36 12.12 -0.61 -7.74
CA ASN A 36 11.39 -1.83 -7.37
C ASN A 36 9.87 -1.61 -7.24
N GLY A 37 9.32 -0.55 -7.84
CA GLY A 37 7.90 -0.23 -7.78
C GLY A 37 7.64 1.19 -7.29
N ASN A 38 6.45 1.44 -6.74
CA ASN A 38 6.02 2.77 -6.34
C ASN A 38 6.02 2.91 -4.81
N PHE A 39 6.55 4.03 -4.32
CA PHE A 39 6.36 4.46 -2.93
C PHE A 39 5.31 5.56 -2.92
N VAL A 40 4.27 5.42 -2.10
CA VAL A 40 3.11 6.34 -2.09
C VAL A 40 2.81 6.80 -0.67
N VAL A 41 2.58 8.10 -0.53
CA VAL A 41 2.13 8.75 0.70
C VAL A 41 0.71 9.27 0.49
N MET A 42 -0.22 8.78 1.30
CA MET A 42 -1.64 9.15 1.29
C MET A 42 -2.03 9.79 2.62
N SER A 43 -3.15 10.53 2.63
CA SER A 43 -3.80 10.95 3.87
C SER A 43 -4.44 9.76 4.58
N LYS A 44 -4.71 9.90 5.88
CA LYS A 44 -5.41 8.85 6.65
C LYS A 44 -6.79 8.53 6.05
N VAL A 45 -7.55 9.57 5.72
CA VAL A 45 -8.88 9.44 5.10
C VAL A 45 -8.81 8.66 3.80
N ALA A 46 -7.81 8.97 2.95
CA ALA A 46 -7.61 8.28 1.68
C ALA A 46 -7.26 6.80 1.85
N VAL A 47 -6.42 6.48 2.84
CA VAL A 47 -6.11 5.08 3.19
C VAL A 47 -7.38 4.34 3.62
N GLU A 48 -8.14 4.92 4.55
CA GLU A 48 -9.32 4.26 5.10
C GLU A 48 -10.41 4.05 4.04
N ALA A 49 -10.52 4.97 3.07
CA ALA A 49 -11.39 4.81 1.91
C ALA A 49 -10.91 3.74 0.92
N SER A 50 -9.61 3.46 0.86
CA SER A 50 -9.03 2.52 -0.11
C SER A 50 -8.94 1.08 0.40
N TYR A 51 -8.75 0.88 1.71
CA TYR A 51 -8.48 -0.44 2.28
C TYR A 51 -9.54 -0.86 3.29
N ALA A 52 -9.61 -0.16 4.42
CA ALA A 52 -10.59 -0.29 5.49
C ALA A 52 -10.16 0.66 6.62
N ALA A 53 -10.92 0.68 7.73
CA ALA A 53 -10.48 1.31 8.96
C ALA A 53 -9.07 0.83 9.36
N LEU A 54 -8.20 1.76 9.77
CA LEU A 54 -6.85 1.42 10.20
C LEU A 54 -6.87 0.52 11.44
N PRO A 55 -5.97 -0.48 11.51
CA PRO A 55 -5.71 -1.19 12.77
C PRO A 55 -5.38 -0.19 13.89
N GLU A 56 -5.84 -0.46 15.12
CA GLU A 56 -5.70 0.47 16.25
C GLU A 56 -4.25 0.93 16.49
N ALA A 57 -3.30 0.00 16.29
CA ALA A 57 -1.87 0.29 16.41
C ALA A 57 -1.40 1.36 15.41
N LEU A 58 -1.88 1.31 14.15
CA LEU A 58 -1.58 2.33 13.15
C LEU A 58 -2.40 3.60 13.34
N ALA A 59 -3.64 3.49 13.83
CA ALA A 59 -4.53 4.63 14.00
C ALA A 59 -3.99 5.67 15.00
N LYS A 60 -3.15 5.23 15.95
CA LYS A 60 -2.48 6.08 16.97
C LYS A 60 -1.04 6.43 16.60
N GLU A 61 -0.50 5.87 15.53
CA GLU A 61 0.88 6.09 15.12
C GLU A 61 1.08 7.52 14.61
N ARG A 62 2.14 8.17 15.07
CA ARG A 62 2.52 9.54 14.68
C ARG A 62 3.80 9.57 13.85
N ARG A 63 4.51 8.45 13.75
CA ARG A 63 5.72 8.28 12.95
C ARG A 63 5.37 7.78 11.54
N PRO A 64 6.27 7.94 10.56
CA PRO A 64 6.11 7.28 9.27
C PRO A 64 6.01 5.75 9.47
N ALA A 65 4.92 5.17 8.95
CA ALA A 65 4.68 3.73 8.97
C ALA A 65 4.25 3.26 7.58
N CYS A 66 4.60 2.01 7.25
CA CYS A 66 4.03 1.31 6.10
C CYS A 66 2.61 0.87 6.46
N VAL A 67 1.65 1.18 5.60
CA VAL A 67 0.23 0.94 5.86
C VAL A 67 -0.34 -0.09 4.91
N ALA A 68 0.14 -0.10 3.67
CA ALA A 68 -0.25 -1.07 2.67
C ALA A 68 0.96 -1.49 1.83
N ILE A 69 0.96 -2.75 1.41
CA ILE A 69 1.92 -3.32 0.48
C ILE A 69 1.15 -4.00 -0.64
N HIS A 70 1.45 -3.61 -1.87
CA HIS A 70 0.95 -4.26 -3.07
C HIS A 70 2.09 -5.05 -3.71
N VAL A 71 1.88 -6.35 -3.86
CA VAL A 71 2.85 -7.26 -4.46
C VAL A 71 2.34 -7.68 -5.83
N SER A 72 3.08 -7.31 -6.88
CA SER A 72 2.81 -7.81 -8.22
C SER A 72 3.20 -9.28 -8.32
N VAL A 73 2.31 -10.11 -8.87
CA VAL A 73 2.56 -11.53 -9.16
C VAL A 73 2.17 -11.86 -10.59
N SER A 74 2.82 -12.84 -11.20
CA SER A 74 2.47 -13.31 -12.55
C SER A 74 1.14 -14.08 -12.55
N GLU A 75 0.91 -14.90 -11.51
CA GLU A 75 -0.29 -15.71 -11.35
C GLU A 75 -0.83 -15.65 -9.91
N LEU A 76 -2.15 -15.57 -9.77
CA LEU A 76 -2.83 -15.51 -8.46
C LEU A 76 -3.09 -16.88 -7.86
N GLU A 77 -3.23 -17.93 -8.67
CA GLU A 77 -3.62 -19.26 -8.20
C GLU A 77 -2.58 -19.88 -7.23
N PRO A 78 -1.25 -19.78 -7.47
CA PRO A 78 -0.27 -20.22 -6.48
C PRO A 78 -0.35 -19.43 -5.17
N VAL A 79 -0.60 -18.12 -5.24
CA VAL A 79 -0.77 -17.26 -4.06
C VAL A 79 -2.01 -17.66 -3.27
N ARG A 80 -3.13 -17.89 -3.95
CA ARG A 80 -4.39 -18.32 -3.34
C ARG A 80 -4.18 -19.58 -2.50
N ARG A 81 -3.54 -20.61 -3.07
CA ARG A 81 -3.24 -21.86 -2.36
C ARG A 81 -2.38 -21.64 -1.12
N PHE A 82 -1.40 -20.73 -1.20
CA PHE A 82 -0.57 -20.40 -0.04
C PHE A 82 -1.37 -19.69 1.06
N VAL A 83 -2.19 -18.70 0.69
CA VAL A 83 -3.04 -17.94 1.62
C VAL A 83 -4.06 -18.87 2.28
N ASP A 84 -4.69 -19.76 1.51
CA ASP A 84 -5.62 -20.79 1.99
C ASP A 84 -4.94 -21.75 2.98
N ALA A 85 -3.76 -22.26 2.62
CA ALA A 85 -2.99 -23.18 3.47
C ALA A 85 -2.53 -22.52 4.78
N ALA A 86 -2.26 -21.21 4.75
CA ALA A 86 -1.94 -20.43 5.93
C ALA A 86 -3.16 -20.12 6.82
N GLY A 87 -4.38 -20.42 6.36
CA GLY A 87 -5.61 -20.09 7.06
C GLY A 87 -5.85 -18.58 7.19
N ALA A 88 -5.27 -17.79 6.28
CA ALA A 88 -5.34 -16.34 6.35
C ALA A 88 -6.69 -15.82 5.84
N PRO A 89 -7.44 -15.04 6.64
CA PRO A 89 -8.64 -14.37 6.17
C PRO A 89 -8.30 -13.45 4.99
N HIS A 90 -8.98 -13.64 3.86
CA HIS A 90 -8.73 -12.86 2.65
C HIS A 90 -10.00 -12.66 1.83
N GLN A 91 -9.96 -11.64 0.97
CA GLN A 91 -10.91 -11.40 -0.10
C GLN A 91 -10.17 -11.53 -1.43
N SER A 92 -10.80 -12.13 -2.45
CA SER A 92 -10.18 -12.27 -3.76
C SER A 92 -11.17 -12.08 -4.88
N ASP A 93 -10.67 -11.56 -5.99
CA ASP A 93 -11.33 -11.54 -7.29
C ASP A 93 -10.36 -12.07 -8.37
N ASP A 94 -10.71 -11.89 -9.65
CA ASP A 94 -9.88 -12.33 -10.78
C ASP A 94 -8.60 -11.51 -10.99
N ALA A 95 -8.49 -10.34 -10.34
CA ALA A 95 -7.39 -9.40 -10.48
C ALA A 95 -6.46 -9.37 -9.26
N GLN A 96 -6.96 -9.68 -8.07
CA GLN A 96 -6.19 -9.56 -6.83
C GLN A 96 -6.67 -10.46 -5.68
N ILE A 97 -5.79 -10.64 -4.70
CA ILE A 97 -6.04 -11.28 -3.41
C ILE A 97 -5.58 -10.32 -2.31
N GLY A 98 -6.50 -9.85 -1.47
CA GLY A 98 -6.23 -8.96 -0.33
C GLY A 98 -6.43 -9.67 1.00
N ILE A 99 -5.45 -9.60 1.91
CA ILE A 99 -5.59 -10.10 3.28
C ILE A 99 -6.53 -9.18 4.06
N SER A 100 -7.62 -9.73 4.59
CA SER A 100 -8.72 -8.93 5.16
C SER A 100 -8.52 -8.58 6.64
N ASP A 101 -7.63 -9.28 7.34
CA ASP A 101 -7.29 -8.98 8.74
C ASP A 101 -5.88 -8.38 8.84
N ALA A 102 -5.73 -7.09 8.54
CA ALA A 102 -4.41 -6.46 8.64
C ALA A 102 -3.82 -6.51 10.06
N ALA A 103 -4.65 -6.49 11.12
CA ALA A 103 -4.20 -6.44 12.51
C ALA A 103 -3.42 -7.72 12.90
N SER A 104 -3.91 -8.89 12.48
CA SER A 104 -3.22 -10.17 12.72
C SER A 104 -1.98 -10.37 11.86
N TYR A 105 -1.80 -9.57 10.79
CA TYR A 105 -0.71 -9.70 9.81
C TYR A 105 0.22 -8.47 9.82
N GLY A 106 0.60 -8.03 11.01
CA GLY A 106 1.63 -6.99 11.19
C GLY A 106 1.10 -5.56 11.07
N ASN A 107 -0.22 -5.36 11.10
CA ASN A 107 -0.90 -4.08 10.91
C ASN A 107 -0.65 -3.47 9.53
N VAL A 108 -0.48 -4.28 8.49
CA VAL A 108 -0.27 -3.80 7.11
C VAL A 108 -1.32 -4.45 6.21
N PHE A 109 -2.00 -3.64 5.40
CA PHE A 109 -2.87 -4.16 4.35
C PHE A 109 -2.01 -4.79 3.25
N LEU A 110 -2.15 -6.09 3.03
CA LEU A 110 -1.36 -6.81 2.04
C LEU A 110 -2.26 -7.24 0.89
N THR A 111 -1.90 -6.81 -0.32
CA THR A 111 -2.61 -7.17 -1.54
C THR A 111 -1.66 -7.75 -2.57
N PHE A 112 -1.99 -8.91 -3.12
CA PHE A 112 -1.33 -9.49 -4.27
C PHE A 112 -2.16 -9.17 -5.51
N ALA A 113 -1.55 -8.58 -6.52
CA ALA A 113 -2.24 -8.21 -7.75
C ALA A 113 -1.55 -8.83 -8.94
N ARG A 114 -2.34 -9.35 -9.89
CA ARG A 114 -1.77 -9.86 -11.15
C ARG A 114 -1.18 -8.70 -11.95
N ASP A 115 0.09 -8.80 -12.29
CA ASP A 115 0.74 -7.86 -13.21
C ASP A 115 1.06 -8.58 -14.53
N PRO A 116 0.37 -8.23 -15.64
CA PRO A 116 0.55 -8.91 -16.92
C PRO A 116 1.94 -8.69 -17.56
N ARG A 117 2.81 -7.89 -16.94
CA ARG A 117 4.19 -7.67 -17.39
C ARG A 117 5.19 -8.63 -16.75
N LEU A 118 4.77 -9.39 -15.72
CA LEU A 118 5.57 -10.40 -15.02
C LEU A 118 5.39 -11.80 -15.61
#